data_AF-A0AAW1X5H1-F1
#
_entry.id   AF-A0AAW1X5H1-F1
#
_cell.length_a   1.000
_cell.length_b   1.000
_cell.length_c   1.000
_cell.angle_alpha   90.00
_cell.angle_beta   90.00
_cell.angle_gamma   90.00
#
_symmetry.space_group_name_H-M   'P 1'
#
loop_
_entity.id
_entity.type
_entity.pdbx_description
1 polymer ?
#
loop_
_entity_poly.entity_id
_entity_poly.type
_entity_poly.pdbx_seq_one_letter_code
_entity_poly.pdbx_strand_id
1 'polypeptide(L)'
;MDATMPICKTVSPTPGLFFGRTREIRSSQCSFMVGNNVSFLRHRGQRAQISYISRKHGGALHATCRGDKILVANRGEIAVRVIRTAHEMGIPCVAVYSTVDKDALHVKLADESVCIGEAASSQSYLVVPNVLSAAISRKCTMLHPGYGFLSENASFVEMCKEHGINFIGPRPESIRCYG
;
A
#
# COMPACT_ATOMS: atom_id res chain seq x y z
N MET A 1 -21.67 -54.90 -11.20
CA MET A 1 -22.31 -54.75 -12.52
C MET A 1 -21.79 -53.45 -13.08
N ASP A 2 -20.72 -53.60 -13.86
CA ASP A 2 -19.94 -52.55 -14.52
C ASP A 2 -20.65 -51.92 -15.72
N ALA A 3 -20.05 -50.83 -16.22
CA ALA A 3 -20.13 -50.17 -17.54
C ALA A 3 -20.56 -48.69 -17.41
N THR A 4 -19.70 -47.67 -17.52
CA THR A 4 -18.75 -47.26 -18.58
C THR A 4 -19.42 -46.62 -19.82
N MET A 5 -19.31 -45.27 -19.90
CA MET A 5 -19.08 -44.34 -21.04
C MET A 5 -19.92 -44.48 -22.35
N PRO A 6 -20.05 -43.39 -23.15
CA PRO A 6 -19.03 -43.18 -24.20
C PRO A 6 -18.59 -41.73 -24.45
N ILE A 7 -17.36 -41.67 -24.97
CA ILE A 7 -16.61 -40.57 -25.58
C ILE A 7 -17.07 -40.34 -27.03
N CYS A 8 -17.01 -39.09 -27.53
CA CYS A 8 -16.70 -38.84 -28.97
C CYS A 8 -16.29 -37.35 -29.17
N LYS A 9 -14.99 -37.05 -29.33
CA LYS A 9 -14.19 -36.86 -30.58
C LYS A 9 -14.21 -35.43 -31.17
N THR A 10 -12.99 -34.89 -31.25
CA THR A 10 -12.43 -33.74 -31.98
C THR A 10 -12.69 -33.77 -33.50
N VAL A 11 -12.90 -32.59 -34.14
CA VAL A 11 -12.34 -32.21 -35.46
C VAL A 11 -12.38 -30.66 -35.62
N SER A 12 -11.25 -30.07 -36.01
CA SER A 12 -11.03 -28.67 -36.44
C SER A 12 -11.33 -28.45 -37.93
N PRO A 13 -11.53 -27.20 -38.40
CA PRO A 13 -10.84 -26.81 -39.63
C PRO A 13 -10.23 -25.39 -39.62
N THR A 14 -9.14 -25.28 -40.39
CA THR A 14 -8.27 -24.14 -40.71
C THR A 14 -8.79 -23.33 -41.94
N PRO A 15 -8.15 -22.21 -42.35
CA PRO A 15 -8.80 -20.95 -42.71
C PRO A 15 -8.91 -20.65 -44.21
N GLY A 16 -9.74 -19.65 -44.56
CA GLY A 16 -9.84 -19.10 -45.91
C GLY A 16 -10.27 -17.62 -45.93
N LEU A 17 -9.47 -16.80 -46.61
CA LEU A 17 -9.70 -15.41 -47.01
C LEU A 17 -11.00 -15.22 -47.82
N PHE A 18 -11.67 -14.07 -47.72
CA PHE A 18 -11.75 -13.06 -48.80
C PHE A 18 -12.51 -11.79 -48.38
N PHE A 19 -12.20 -10.75 -49.14
CA PHE A 19 -12.33 -9.30 -48.95
C PHE A 19 -13.75 -8.77 -49.29
N GLY A 20 -14.21 -7.74 -48.57
CA GLY A 20 -15.40 -6.97 -48.93
C GLY A 20 -15.55 -5.68 -48.11
N ARG A 21 -15.20 -4.54 -48.72
CA ARG A 21 -15.23 -3.18 -48.15
C ARG A 21 -16.67 -2.69 -47.86
N THR A 22 -16.89 -2.07 -46.70
CA THR A 22 -17.66 -0.82 -46.59
C THR A 22 -17.14 0.05 -45.44
N ARG A 23 -17.32 1.36 -45.62
CA ARG A 23 -16.56 2.48 -45.06
C ARG A 23 -16.76 2.71 -43.56
N GLU A 24 -15.63 3.00 -42.92
CA GLU A 24 -15.38 3.94 -41.82
C GLU A 24 -16.58 4.45 -40.99
N ILE A 25 -16.59 4.08 -39.71
CA ILE A 25 -16.79 5.06 -38.63
C ILE A 25 -15.60 4.92 -37.68
N ARG A 26 -14.76 5.96 -37.67
CA ARG A 26 -13.54 6.08 -36.88
C ARG A 26 -13.89 6.78 -35.56
N SER A 27 -14.04 6.03 -34.48
CA SER A 27 -13.71 6.53 -33.15
C SER A 27 -13.11 5.40 -32.33
N SER A 28 -11.78 5.41 -32.30
CA SER A 28 -10.89 4.88 -31.26
C SER A 28 -11.40 3.65 -30.49
N GLN A 29 -10.90 2.50 -30.95
CA GLN A 29 -10.83 1.21 -30.25
C GLN A 29 -10.92 1.30 -28.72
N CYS A 30 -12.04 0.87 -28.15
CA CYS A 30 -12.06 0.32 -26.80
C CYS A 30 -12.00 -1.20 -26.96
N SER A 31 -10.77 -1.71 -27.11
CA SER A 31 -10.51 -3.15 -27.07
C SER A 31 -10.28 -3.51 -25.60
N PHE A 32 -11.31 -4.08 -25.00
CA PHE A 32 -11.21 -4.84 -23.75
C PHE A 32 -10.17 -5.95 -23.95
N MET A 33 -8.96 -5.74 -23.43
CA MET A 33 -7.96 -6.78 -23.28
C MET A 33 -7.72 -7.01 -21.79
N VAL A 34 -8.18 -8.17 -21.33
CA VAL A 34 -7.68 -8.84 -20.13
C VAL A 34 -6.15 -8.92 -20.25
N GLY A 35 -5.46 -8.22 -19.37
CA GLY A 35 -4.01 -8.18 -19.32
C GLY A 35 -3.56 -7.74 -17.94
N ASN A 36 -3.19 -8.72 -17.11
CA ASN A 36 -2.41 -8.50 -15.90
C ASN A 36 -1.09 -7.81 -16.30
N ASN A 37 -1.03 -6.48 -16.17
CA ASN A 37 0.21 -5.72 -15.97
C ASN A 37 -0.18 -4.26 -15.75
N VAL A 38 -0.36 -3.88 -14.48
CA VAL A 38 -0.39 -2.46 -14.10
C VAL A 38 1.03 -1.93 -14.27
N SER A 39 1.30 -1.35 -15.44
CA SER A 39 2.52 -0.62 -15.73
C SER A 39 2.49 0.71 -14.97
N PHE A 40 2.94 0.70 -13.72
CA PHE A 40 3.40 1.94 -13.11
C PHE A 40 4.53 2.50 -13.98
N LEU A 41 4.47 3.79 -14.32
CA LEU A 41 5.56 4.48 -14.98
C LEU A 41 6.78 4.40 -14.05
N ARG A 42 7.57 3.36 -14.25
CA ARG A 42 8.84 3.14 -13.59
C ARG A 42 9.72 4.24 -14.15
N HIS A 43 9.88 5.34 -13.40
CA HIS A 43 10.96 6.27 -13.67
C HIS A 43 12.21 5.40 -13.83
N ARG A 44 12.81 5.46 -15.02
CA ARG A 44 13.97 4.67 -15.42
C ARG A 44 15.19 5.19 -14.66
N GLY A 45 15.18 4.99 -13.35
CA GLY A 45 16.33 5.18 -12.48
C GLY A 45 17.26 4.01 -12.74
N GLN A 46 18.43 4.31 -13.29
CA GLN A 46 19.54 3.38 -13.38
C GLN A 46 19.73 2.69 -12.03
N ARG A 47 20.12 1.42 -12.08
CA ARG A 47 20.52 0.61 -10.93
C ARG A 47 21.84 1.17 -10.39
N ALA A 48 21.79 2.35 -9.79
CA ALA A 48 22.91 2.94 -9.08
C ALA A 48 23.01 2.25 -7.73
N GLN A 49 24.18 1.73 -7.39
CA GLN A 49 24.51 1.48 -5.99
C GLN A 49 24.25 2.78 -5.23
N ILE A 50 23.25 2.78 -4.34
CA ILE A 50 22.96 3.95 -3.51
C ILE A 50 24.03 3.99 -2.43
N SER A 51 25.19 4.53 -2.78
CA SER A 51 26.08 5.14 -1.81
C SER A 51 25.35 6.37 -1.27
N TYR A 52 24.98 6.36 0.01
CA TYR A 52 24.40 7.53 0.69
C TYR A 52 25.42 8.68 0.67
N ILE A 53 25.37 9.49 -0.37
CA ILE A 53 26.12 10.75 -0.42
C ILE A 53 25.26 11.80 0.28
N SER A 54 25.63 12.08 1.53
CA SER A 54 25.11 13.20 2.32
C SER A 54 25.34 14.51 1.55
N ARG A 55 24.29 15.04 0.92
CA ARG A 55 24.30 16.39 0.34
C ARG A 55 23.74 17.37 1.36
N LYS A 56 24.54 18.40 1.65
CA LYS A 56 24.22 19.45 2.62
C LYS A 56 23.23 20.48 2.03
N HIS A 57 22.10 20.63 2.75
CA HIS A 57 21.37 21.86 3.14
C HIS A 57 20.72 22.77 2.08
N GLY A 58 19.40 23.02 2.21
CA GLY A 58 18.71 24.18 1.61
C GLY A 58 17.21 24.03 1.32
N GLY A 59 16.36 23.84 2.33
CA GLY A 59 14.89 23.88 2.22
C GLY A 59 14.20 23.55 3.55
N ALA A 60 12.88 23.75 3.67
CA ALA A 60 12.08 23.34 4.84
C ALA A 60 12.19 21.82 5.19
N LEU A 61 12.86 21.06 4.31
CA LEU A 61 13.30 19.68 4.43
C LEU A 61 14.58 19.50 5.29
N HIS A 62 14.96 20.51 6.10
CA HIS A 62 16.15 20.43 6.98
C HIS A 62 15.88 19.85 8.37
N ALA A 63 14.71 19.25 8.59
CA ALA A 63 14.52 18.37 9.73
C ALA A 63 15.23 17.04 9.45
N THR A 64 16.56 16.98 9.64
CA THR A 64 17.25 15.69 9.74
C THR A 64 16.87 15.09 11.08
N CYS A 65 15.75 14.40 11.09
CA CYS A 65 15.22 13.78 12.26
C CYS A 65 16.02 12.50 12.56
N ARG A 66 17.16 12.68 13.23
CA ARG A 66 17.98 11.58 13.73
C ARG A 66 17.17 10.78 14.73
N GLY A 67 16.74 9.58 14.34
CA GLY A 67 15.96 8.68 15.20
C GLY A 67 14.48 8.63 14.87
N ASP A 68 14.02 9.33 13.84
CA ASP A 68 12.63 9.26 13.45
C ASP A 68 12.32 8.01 12.65
N LYS A 69 11.23 7.35 13.04
CA LYS A 69 10.72 6.16 12.38
C LYS A 69 9.20 6.24 12.38
N ILE A 70 8.61 6.07 11.19
CA ILE A 70 7.17 6.22 10.99
C ILE A 70 6.54 4.83 10.92
N LEU A 71 5.52 4.59 11.75
CA LEU A 71 4.58 3.49 11.55
C LEU A 71 3.45 3.96 10.62
N VAL A 72 3.20 3.22 9.56
CA VAL A 72 2.06 3.45 8.68
C VAL A 72 0.93 2.52 9.10
N ALA A 73 -0.07 3.06 9.79
CA ALA A 73 -1.21 2.33 10.34
C ALA A 73 -2.37 2.21 9.32
N ASN A 74 -2.04 1.79 8.09
CA ASN A 74 -3.01 1.64 7.01
C ASN A 74 -2.53 0.56 6.00
N ARG A 75 -3.32 0.32 4.95
CA ARG A 75 -3.04 -0.67 3.89
C ARG A 75 -3.25 -0.07 2.50
N GLY A 76 -2.90 -0.84 1.48
CA GLY A 76 -3.19 -0.49 0.09
C GLY A 76 -2.38 0.71 -0.43
N GLU A 77 -2.97 1.45 -1.35
CA GLU A 77 -2.39 2.59 -2.07
C GLU A 77 -1.99 3.74 -1.15
N ILE A 78 -2.77 4.02 -0.10
CA ILE A 78 -2.44 5.12 0.82
C ILE A 78 -1.18 4.80 1.62
N ALA A 79 -1.02 3.54 2.04
CA ALA A 79 0.19 3.11 2.72
C ALA A 79 1.42 3.22 1.79
N VAL A 80 1.28 2.79 0.53
CA VAL A 80 2.33 2.96 -0.50
C VAL A 80 2.70 4.44 -0.69
N ARG A 81 1.71 5.33 -0.76
CA ARG A 81 1.93 6.76 -0.94
C ARG A 81 2.74 7.36 0.21
N VAL A 82 2.37 7.03 1.45
CA VAL A 82 3.05 7.54 2.66
C VAL A 82 4.49 7.01 2.73
N ILE A 83 4.68 5.70 2.51
CA ILE A 83 6.02 5.07 2.53
C ILE A 83 6.94 5.74 1.49
N ARG A 84 6.43 5.99 0.27
CA ARG A 84 7.23 6.65 -0.76
C ARG A 84 7.69 8.04 -0.34
N THR A 85 6.79 8.86 0.21
CA THR A 85 7.16 10.20 0.69
C THR A 85 8.19 10.13 1.82
N ALA A 86 8.01 9.21 2.77
CA ALA A 86 8.94 9.04 3.87
C ALA A 86 10.32 8.56 3.39
N HIS A 87 10.39 7.68 2.39
CA HIS A 87 11.63 7.28 1.73
C HIS A 87 12.31 8.44 0.99
N GLU A 88 11.55 9.30 0.30
CA GLU A 88 12.07 10.53 -0.32
C GLU A 88 12.68 11.49 0.72
N MET A 89 12.13 11.49 1.94
CA MET A 89 12.65 12.25 3.09
C MET A 89 13.77 11.53 3.85
N GLY A 90 14.09 10.28 3.51
CA GLY A 90 15.11 9.47 4.20
C GLY A 90 14.68 8.98 5.59
N ILE A 91 13.38 8.89 5.85
CA ILE A 91 12.82 8.41 7.13
C ILE A 91 12.47 6.92 6.99
N PRO A 92 12.99 6.03 7.87
CA PRO A 92 12.65 4.61 7.86
C PRO A 92 11.17 4.38 8.22
N CYS A 93 10.55 3.42 7.54
CA CYS A 93 9.13 3.13 7.63
C CYS A 93 8.85 1.70 8.10
N VAL A 94 7.84 1.57 8.96
CA VAL A 94 7.27 0.29 9.38
C VAL A 94 5.84 0.19 8.88
N ALA A 95 5.51 -0.86 8.14
CA ALA A 95 4.14 -1.14 7.71
C ALA A 95 3.46 -2.18 8.61
N VAL A 96 2.20 -1.93 8.95
CA VAL A 96 1.36 -2.96 9.58
C VAL A 96 0.56 -3.73 8.52
N TYR A 97 0.31 -5.01 8.79
CA TYR A 97 -0.47 -5.85 7.89
C TYR A 97 -1.30 -6.91 8.62
N SER A 98 -2.41 -7.30 8.00
CA SER A 98 -3.22 -8.47 8.39
C SER A 98 -2.65 -9.75 7.77
N THR A 99 -3.05 -10.93 8.26
CA THR A 99 -2.58 -12.23 7.71
C THR A 99 -2.75 -12.36 6.19
N VAL A 100 -3.81 -11.77 5.61
CA VAL A 100 -4.06 -11.78 4.16
C VAL A 100 -3.27 -10.74 3.39
N ASP A 101 -2.84 -9.66 4.05
CA ASP A 101 -2.08 -8.56 3.45
C ASP A 101 -0.57 -8.78 3.50
N LYS A 102 -0.11 -9.95 3.96
CA LYS A 102 1.32 -10.29 4.09
C LYS A 102 2.12 -10.05 2.80
N ASP A 103 1.53 -10.34 1.65
CA ASP A 103 2.17 -10.18 0.34
C ASP A 103 1.78 -8.88 -0.39
N ALA A 104 1.08 -7.97 0.29
CA ALA A 104 0.64 -6.71 -0.28
C ALA A 104 1.82 -5.79 -0.61
N LEU A 105 1.58 -4.86 -1.55
CA LEU A 105 2.63 -3.98 -2.07
C LEU A 105 3.21 -3.07 -0.98
N HIS A 106 2.38 -2.53 -0.07
CA HIS A 106 2.86 -1.63 0.98
C HIS A 106 3.79 -2.35 1.97
N VAL A 107 3.57 -3.65 2.23
CA VAL A 107 4.45 -4.48 3.07
C VAL A 107 5.80 -4.68 2.41
N LYS A 108 5.81 -4.95 1.10
CA LYS A 108 7.03 -5.17 0.31
C LYS A 108 7.86 -3.90 0.12
N LEU A 109 7.23 -2.73 0.19
CA LEU A 109 7.89 -1.44 0.03
C LEU A 109 8.44 -0.88 1.35
N ALA A 110 7.87 -1.24 2.50
CA ALA A 110 8.36 -0.77 3.79
C ALA A 110 9.70 -1.40 4.18
N ASP A 111 10.48 -0.72 5.00
CA ASP A 111 11.77 -1.22 5.50
C ASP A 111 11.57 -2.36 6.50
N GLU A 112 10.52 -2.24 7.32
CA GLU A 112 10.10 -3.28 8.23
C GLU A 112 8.59 -3.49 8.17
N SER A 113 8.13 -4.66 8.60
CA SER A 113 6.70 -4.93 8.70
C SER A 113 6.32 -5.75 9.94
N VAL A 114 5.08 -5.57 10.41
CA VAL A 114 4.51 -6.24 11.59
C VAL A 114 3.12 -6.78 11.27
N CYS A 115 2.88 -8.05 11.57
CA CYS A 115 1.54 -8.64 11.53
C CYS A 115 0.76 -8.18 12.76
N ILE A 116 -0.41 -7.56 12.55
CA ILE A 116 -1.25 -6.99 13.64
C ILE A 116 -2.54 -7.77 13.90
N GLY A 117 -2.83 -8.81 13.12
CA GLY A 117 -4.01 -9.65 13.36
C GLY A 117 -4.51 -10.37 12.11
N GLU A 118 -5.71 -10.92 12.24
CA GLU A 118 -6.37 -11.74 11.22
C GLU A 118 -6.95 -10.92 10.06
N ALA A 119 -7.48 -11.63 9.06
CA ALA A 119 -7.96 -11.06 7.81
C ALA A 119 -9.00 -9.94 7.98
N ALA A 120 -9.88 -10.04 8.98
CA ALA A 120 -10.91 -9.04 9.21
C ALA A 120 -10.31 -7.75 9.77
N SER A 121 -10.66 -6.60 9.19
CA SER A 121 -10.20 -5.29 9.66
C SER A 121 -10.53 -5.02 11.14
N SER A 122 -11.66 -5.54 11.62
CA SER A 122 -12.09 -5.46 13.03
C SER A 122 -11.18 -6.24 13.98
N GLN A 123 -10.41 -7.21 13.46
CA GLN A 123 -9.47 -8.05 14.20
C GLN A 123 -8.00 -7.69 13.92
N SER A 124 -7.74 -6.68 13.09
CA SER A 124 -6.40 -6.22 12.71
C SER A 124 -6.30 -4.69 12.78
N TYR A 125 -6.58 -3.99 11.68
CA TYR A 125 -6.35 -2.55 11.54
C TYR A 125 -7.14 -1.66 12.51
N LEU A 126 -8.30 -2.11 12.98
CA LEU A 126 -9.11 -1.39 13.96
C LEU A 126 -8.77 -1.74 15.41
N VAL A 127 -7.89 -2.73 15.64
CA VAL A 127 -7.48 -3.15 16.98
C VAL A 127 -6.36 -2.26 17.46
N VAL A 128 -6.74 -1.18 18.15
CA VAL A 128 -5.80 -0.17 18.66
C VAL A 128 -4.62 -0.76 19.45
N PRO A 129 -4.81 -1.70 20.40
CA PRO A 129 -3.69 -2.26 21.16
C PRO A 129 -2.63 -2.92 20.27
N ASN A 130 -3.05 -3.60 19.20
CA ASN A 130 -2.13 -4.31 18.31
C ASN A 130 -1.31 -3.33 17.48
N VAL A 131 -1.94 -2.27 16.97
CA VAL A 131 -1.26 -1.22 16.20
C VAL A 131 -0.27 -0.46 17.10
N LEU A 132 -0.69 -0.11 18.31
CA LEU A 132 0.16 0.61 19.26
C LEU A 132 1.34 -0.25 19.75
N SER A 133 1.09 -1.53 20.03
CA SER A 133 2.13 -2.50 20.37
C SER A 133 3.16 -2.65 19.25
N ALA A 134 2.71 -2.69 17.98
CA ALA A 134 3.60 -2.70 16.83
C ALA A 134 4.49 -1.44 16.76
N ALA A 135 3.94 -0.26 17.02
CA ALA A 135 4.69 0.99 17.06
C ALA A 135 5.80 0.95 18.12
N ILE A 136 5.45 0.54 19.34
CA ILE A 136 6.35 0.47 20.50
C ILE A 136 7.44 -0.59 20.26
N SER A 137 7.06 -1.79 19.83
CA SER A 137 7.98 -2.91 19.57
C SER A 137 9.07 -2.52 18.56
N ARG A 138 8.71 -1.76 17.53
CA ARG A 138 9.64 -1.32 16.48
C ARG A 138 10.28 0.04 16.73
N LYS A 139 10.03 0.64 17.90
CA LYS A 139 10.57 1.93 18.34
C LYS A 139 10.25 3.05 17.35
N CYS A 140 9.00 3.12 16.92
CA CYS A 140 8.51 4.20 16.05
C CYS A 140 8.27 5.45 16.89
N THR A 141 8.73 6.61 16.40
CA THR A 141 8.49 7.92 17.03
C THR A 141 7.24 8.60 16.49
N MET A 142 6.80 8.19 15.29
CA MET A 142 5.67 8.77 14.58
C MET A 142 4.71 7.71 14.08
N LEU A 143 3.44 8.09 13.95
CA LEU A 143 2.39 7.25 13.38
C LEU A 143 1.59 8.02 12.35
N HIS A 144 1.51 7.49 11.13
CA HIS A 144 0.68 8.02 10.05
C HIS A 144 -0.56 7.13 9.86
N PRO A 145 -1.79 7.62 10.13
CA PRO A 145 -3.00 6.82 10.03
C PRO A 145 -3.50 6.66 8.59
N GLY A 146 -3.10 7.53 7.66
CA GLY A 146 -3.71 7.59 6.33
C GLY A 146 -5.12 8.17 6.41
N TYR A 147 -6.07 7.53 5.74
CA TYR A 147 -7.51 7.83 5.87
C TYR A 147 -8.29 6.56 6.23
N GLY A 148 -9.46 6.76 6.84
CA GLY A 148 -10.26 5.68 7.39
C GLY A 148 -9.56 4.97 8.55
N PHE A 149 -10.10 3.81 8.94
CA PHE A 149 -9.62 3.04 10.09
C PHE A 149 -9.57 3.88 11.38
N LEU A 150 -8.36 4.15 11.88
CA LEU A 150 -8.10 4.86 13.12
C LEU A 150 -7.80 6.35 12.90
N SER A 151 -7.90 6.87 11.66
CA SER A 151 -7.58 8.27 11.36
C SER A 151 -8.48 9.28 12.07
N GLU A 152 -9.72 8.88 12.37
CA GLU A 152 -10.76 9.71 12.99
C GLU A 152 -11.09 9.27 14.42
N ASN A 153 -10.23 8.43 15.02
CA ASN A 153 -10.45 7.97 16.39
C ASN A 153 -9.72 8.86 17.39
N ALA A 154 -10.44 9.74 18.08
CA ALA A 154 -9.84 10.67 19.04
C ALA A 154 -9.13 9.95 20.21
N SER A 155 -9.69 8.85 20.72
CA SER A 155 -9.10 8.06 21.80
C SER A 155 -7.78 7.40 21.37
N PHE A 156 -7.66 7.01 20.10
CA PHE A 156 -6.40 6.50 19.55
C PHE A 156 -5.30 7.56 19.53
N VAL A 157 -5.63 8.79 19.16
CA VAL A 157 -4.67 9.91 19.16
C VAL A 157 -4.20 10.24 20.57
N GLU A 158 -5.10 10.20 21.56
CA GLU A 158 -4.74 10.38 22.97
C GLU A 158 -3.79 9.28 23.45
N MET A 159 -4.09 8.01 23.15
CA MET A 159 -3.18 6.89 23.48
C MET A 159 -1.81 7.02 22.80
N CYS A 160 -1.76 7.46 21.54
CA CYS A 160 -0.48 7.71 20.87
C CYS A 160 0.36 8.76 21.63
N LYS A 161 -0.28 9.86 22.04
CA LYS A 161 0.36 10.94 22.80
C LYS A 161 0.88 10.47 24.15
N GLU A 162 0.10 9.66 24.87
CA GLU A 162 0.50 9.07 26.17
C GLU A 162 1.75 8.18 26.04
N HIS A 163 1.90 7.49 24.91
CA HIS A 163 3.06 6.63 24.63
C HIS A 163 4.22 7.36 23.95
N GLY A 164 4.17 8.70 23.86
CA GLY A 164 5.21 9.52 23.24
C GLY A 164 5.34 9.35 21.72
N ILE A 165 4.29 8.84 21.07
CA ILE A 165 4.22 8.67 19.61
C ILE A 165 3.54 9.89 19.01
N ASN A 166 4.23 10.58 18.10
CA ASN A 166 3.68 11.72 17.39
C ASN A 166 2.70 11.26 16.31
N PHE A 167 1.42 11.56 16.51
CA PHE A 167 0.36 11.25 15.55
C PHE A 167 0.33 12.29 14.42
N ILE A 168 0.55 11.85 13.18
CA ILE A 168 0.54 12.72 11.99
C ILE A 168 -0.92 12.94 11.56
N GLY A 169 -1.58 13.90 12.21
CA GLY A 169 -2.98 14.22 11.97
C GLY A 169 -3.51 15.35 12.86
N PRO A 170 -4.84 15.58 12.86
CA PRO A 170 -5.47 16.60 13.70
C PRO A 170 -5.40 16.24 15.20
N ARG A 171 -5.59 17.25 16.04
CA ARG A 171 -5.66 17.07 17.50
C ARG A 171 -6.93 16.30 17.90
N PRO A 172 -6.93 15.55 19.02
CA PRO A 172 -8.11 14.80 19.49
C PRO A 172 -9.36 15.67 19.65
N GLU A 173 -9.20 16.92 20.09
CA GLU A 173 -10.32 17.85 20.26
C GLU A 173 -10.94 18.21 18.91
N SER A 174 -10.11 18.41 17.87
CA SER A 174 -10.58 18.68 16.52
C SER A 174 -11.31 17.48 15.92
N ILE A 175 -10.82 16.27 16.17
CA ILE A 175 -11.51 15.03 15.74
C ILE A 175 -12.87 14.92 16.40
N ARG A 176 -13.00 15.16 17.72
CA ARG A 176 -14.29 15.12 18.41
C ARG A 176 -15.30 16.16 17.90
N CYS A 177 -14.82 17.31 17.42
CA CYS A 177 -15.70 18.36 16.91
C CYS A 177 -16.19 18.10 15.48
N TYR A 178 -15.41 17.41 14.64
CA TYR A 178 -15.65 17.31 13.19
C TYR A 178 -15.75 15.89 12.62
N GLY A 179 -15.39 14.86 13.40
CA GLY A 179 -15.37 13.46 12.98
C GLY A 179 -16.60 12.66 13.38
#